data_AF-A0A3Q9QWA7-F1
#
_entry.id   AF-A0A3Q9QWA7-F1
#
_cell.length_a   1.000
_cell.length_b   1.000
_cell.length_c   1.000
_cell.angle_alpha   90.00
_cell.angle_beta   90.00
_cell.angle_gamma   90.00
#
_symmetry.space_group_name_H-M   'P 1'
#
loop_
_entity.id
_entity.type
_entity.pdbx_description
1 polymer ?
#
loop_
_entity_poly.entity_id
_entity_poly.type
_entity_poly.pdbx_seq_one_letter_code
_entity_poly.pdbx_strand_id
1 'polypeptide(L)' 'MKVYVHEKGIILVGKGWEVLQKLKEYNREHATVAEWVRKTASK' A
#
# COMPACT_ATOMS: atom_id res chain seq x y z
N MET A 1 5.33 10.30 -5.01
CA MET A 1 4.47 9.50 -4.09
C MET A 1 5.26 8.98 -2.88
N LYS A 2 4.71 9.07 -1.67
CA LYS A 2 5.24 8.50 -0.42
C LYS A 2 4.25 7.47 0.16
N VAL A 3 4.74 6.32 0.60
CA VAL A 3 3.95 5.26 1.26
C VAL A 3 4.40 5.16 2.71
N TYR A 4 3.47 5.23 3.65
CA TYR A 4 3.71 4.96 5.06
C TYR A 4 2.91 3.72 5.43
N VAL A 5 3.59 2.68 5.87
CA VAL A 5 2.97 1.46 6.38
C VAL A 5 2.96 1.52 7.89
N HIS A 6 1.79 1.31 8.48
CA HIS A 6 1.59 1.15 9.92
C HIS A 6 1.04 -0.25 10.21
N GLU A 7 1.10 -0.68 11.46
CA GLU A 7 0.61 -1.99 11.89
C GLU A 7 -0.89 -2.22 11.58
N LYS A 8 -1.68 -1.13 11.53
CA LYS A 8 -3.14 -1.18 11.32
C LYS A 8 -3.59 -0.74 9.93
N GLY A 9 -2.67 -0.34 9.05
CA GLY A 9 -3.06 0.19 7.73
C GLY A 9 -1.95 0.92 6.99
N ILE A 10 -2.32 1.61 5.91
CA ILE A 10 -1.37 2.18 4.95
C ILE A 10 -1.83 3.58 4.56
N ILE A 11 -0.89 4.53 4.54
CA ILE A 11 -1.12 5.91 4.13
C ILE A 11 -0.34 6.16 2.85
N LEU A 12 -1.05 6.57 1.80
CA LEU A 12 -0.48 6.95 0.50
C LEU A 12 -0.59 8.46 0.34
N VAL A 13 0.54 9.13 0.11
CA VAL A 13 0.59 10.59 -0.08
C VAL A 13 1.20 10.91 -1.44
N GLY A 14 0.45 11.58 -2.31
CA GLY A 14 0.89 11.94 -3.66
C GLY A 14 -0.23 12.59 -4.48
N LYS A 15 0.02 12.78 -5.78
CA LYS A 15 -1.02 13.21 -6.72
C LYS A 15 -2.08 12.11 -6.83
N GLY A 16 -3.36 12.47 -7.00
CA GLY A 16 -4.46 11.51 -7.01
C GLY A 16 -4.27 10.35 -8.01
N TRP A 17 -3.74 10.65 -9.20
CA TRP A 17 -3.44 9.63 -10.20
C TRP A 17 -2.30 8.68 -9.78
N GLU A 18 -1.27 9.18 -9.07
CA GLU A 18 -0.18 8.35 -8.56
C GLU A 18 -0.72 7.35 -7.51
N VAL A 19 -1.62 7.81 -6.65
CA VAL A 19 -2.28 6.97 -5.64
C VAL A 19 -3.11 5.87 -6.32
N LEU A 20 -3.90 6.22 -7.33
CA LEU A 20 -4.70 5.25 -8.09
C LEU A 20 -3.83 4.21 -8.80
N GLN A 21 -2.74 4.65 -9.44
CA GLN A 21 -1.81 3.71 -10.10
C GLN A 21 -1.18 2.78 -9.07
N LYS A 22 -0.75 3.30 -7.92
CA LYS A 22 -0.10 2.50 -6.88
C LYS A 22 -1.04 1.49 -6.24
N LEU A 23 -2.31 1.86 -6.03
CA LEU A 23 -3.34 0.92 -5.58
C LEU A 23 -3.57 -0.21 -6.59
N LYS A 24 -3.57 0.09 -7.90
CA LYS A 24 -3.69 -0.94 -8.95
C LYS A 24 -2.51 -1.90 -8.99
N GLU A 25 -1.29 -1.40 -8.78
CA GLU A 25 -0.08 -2.24 -8.66
C GLU A 25 -0.22 -3.20 -7.48
N TYR A 26 -0.52 -2.70 -6.28
CA TYR A 26 -0.61 -3.54 -5.09
C TYR A 26 -1.80 -4.50 -5.09
N ASN A 27 -2.90 -4.17 -5.77
CA ASN A 27 -4.02 -5.10 -5.93
C ASN A 27 -3.64 -6.38 -6.71
N ARG A 28 -2.55 -6.35 -7.49
CA ARG A 28 -2.03 -7.55 -8.16
C ARG A 28 -1.14 -8.39 -7.25
N GLU A 29 -0.47 -7.74 -6.31
CA GLU A 29 0.50 -8.37 -5.40
C GLU A 29 -0.09 -8.84 -4.08
N HIS A 30 -1.24 -8.28 -3.69
CA HIS A 30 -1.89 -8.49 -2.41
C HIS A 30 -3.40 -8.56 -2.57
N ALA A 31 -4.00 -9.63 -2.06
CA ALA A 31 -5.46 -9.77 -2.08
C ALA A 31 -6.13 -8.89 -1.01
N THR A 32 -5.43 -8.61 0.09
CA THR A 32 -5.95 -7.81 1.20
C THR A 32 -4.94 -6.80 1.72
N VAL A 33 -5.45 -5.70 2.30
CA VAL A 33 -4.62 -4.70 2.99
C VAL A 33 -3.86 -5.34 4.16
N ALA A 34 -4.45 -6.32 4.86
CA ALA A 34 -3.80 -7.01 5.96
C ALA A 34 -2.57 -7.82 5.49
N GLU A 35 -2.67 -8.50 4.35
CA GLU A 35 -1.55 -9.20 3.73
C GLU A 35 -0.44 -8.23 3.31
N TRP A 36 -0.83 -7.08 2.75
CA TRP A 36 0.11 -6.03 2.36
C TRP A 36 0.89 -5.49 3.57
N VAL A 37 0.20 -5.18 4.67
CA VAL A 37 0.85 -4.74 5.92
C VAL A 37 1.77 -5.84 6.47
N ARG A 38 1.34 -7.11 6.50
CA ARG A 38 2.18 -8.21 7.00
C ARG A 38 3.46 -8.40 6.18
N LYS A 39 3.38 -8.36 4.84
CA LYS A 39 4.56 -8.51 3.96
C LYS A 39 5.55 -7.37 4.13
N THR A 40 5.06 -6.16 4.39
CA THR A 40 5.89 -4.96 4.53
C THR A 40 6.46 -4.80 5.94
N ALA A 41 5.78 -5.30 6.97
CA ALA A 41 6.26 -5.34 8.36
C ALA A 41 7.33 -6.42 8.62
N SER A 42 7.42 -7.44 7.76
CA SER A 42 8.41 -8.53 7.87
C SER A 42 9.81 -8.18 7.31
N LYS A 43 10.16 -6.89 7.25
CA LYS A 43 11.42 -6.41 6.68
C LYS A 43 12.27 -5.69 7.71
#